data_AF-A0AAV5VGS9-F1
#
_entry.id   AF-A0AAV5VGS9-F1
#
_cell.length_a   1.000
_cell.length_b   1.000
_cell.length_c   1.000
_cell.angle_alpha   90.00
_cell.angle_beta   90.00
_cell.angle_gamma   90.00
#
_symmetry.space_group_name_H-M   'P 1'
#
loop_
_entity.id
_entity.type
_entity.pdbx_description
1 polymer ?
#
loop_
_entity_poly.entity_id
_entity_poly.type
_entity_poly.pdbx_seq_one_letter_code
_entity_poly.pdbx_strand_id
1 'polypeptide(L)'
;MGSVTLLYSLAGAWQLTSQLREESRAELFGSLSMATEVGGSLGTAICCDVWPRIGTLDNVTLHTLLNRLLHACPLASSLQVVQAACRGGDRLAALIVERTISQVSAREPRVSLSRLMAFLLVITFDADVAFLETHLAHLMHIISCVSGTGPPFLRCATYTLVSNIFQSFGSNTKLAL
;
A
#
# COMPACT_ATOMS: atom_id res chain seq x y z
N MET A 1 -14.77 13.97 -18.82
CA MET A 1 -15.89 13.35 -18.09
C MET A 1 -16.13 11.90 -18.50
N GLY A 2 -16.17 11.55 -19.80
CA GLY A 2 -16.45 10.16 -20.23
C GLY A 2 -15.50 9.07 -19.69
N SER A 3 -14.21 9.37 -19.53
CA SER A 3 -13.22 8.41 -19.01
C SER A 3 -13.39 8.10 -17.51
N VAL A 4 -13.83 9.07 -16.71
CA VAL A 4 -14.06 8.91 -15.27
C VAL A 4 -15.32 8.09 -15.00
N THR A 5 -16.38 8.32 -15.78
CA THR A 5 -17.62 7.52 -15.71
C THR A 5 -17.37 6.05 -16.07
N LEU A 6 -16.53 5.80 -17.08
CA LEU A 6 -16.12 4.45 -17.48
C LEU A 6 -15.32 3.72 -16.38
N LEU A 7 -14.46 4.45 -15.66
CA LEU A 7 -13.69 3.92 -14.53
C LEU A 7 -14.58 3.57 -13.34
N TYR A 8 -15.57 4.40 -13.01
CA TYR A 8 -16.54 4.08 -11.96
C TYR A 8 -17.44 2.89 -12.35
N SER A 9 -17.81 2.77 -13.63
CA SER A 9 -18.52 1.59 -14.13
C SER A 9 -17.68 0.32 -14.08
N LEU A 10 -16.39 0.39 -14.42
CA LEU A 10 -15.44 -0.72 -14.25
C LEU A 10 -15.27 -1.11 -12.78
N ALA A 11 -15.16 -0.13 -11.90
CA ALA A 11 -15.07 -0.34 -10.46
C ALA A 11 -16.34 -0.97 -9.85
N GLY A 12 -17.51 -0.70 -10.43
CA GLY A 12 -18.79 -1.31 -10.03
C GLY A 12 -19.04 -2.68 -10.66
N ALA A 13 -18.52 -2.92 -11.87
CA ALA A 13 -18.66 -4.18 -12.60
C ALA A 13 -17.55 -5.20 -12.29
N TRP A 14 -16.67 -4.93 -11.31
CA TRP A 14 -15.44 -5.70 -11.10
C TRP A 14 -15.67 -7.20 -10.84
N GLN A 15 -16.76 -7.55 -10.15
CA GLN A 15 -17.14 -8.96 -9.96
C GLN A 15 -17.41 -9.71 -11.27
N LEU A 16 -17.91 -9.00 -12.29
CA LEU A 16 -18.09 -9.56 -13.63
C LEU A 16 -16.74 -9.62 -14.37
N THR A 17 -15.85 -8.69 -14.07
CA THR A 17 -14.49 -8.65 -14.64
C THR A 17 -13.62 -9.80 -14.12
N SER A 18 -13.83 -10.26 -12.88
CA SER A 18 -13.19 -11.47 -12.36
C SER A 18 -13.66 -12.77 -13.02
N GLN A 19 -14.80 -12.75 -13.73
CA GLN A 19 -15.31 -13.89 -14.49
C GLN A 19 -14.77 -13.92 -15.93
N LEU A 20 -14.00 -12.90 -16.35
CA LEU A 20 -13.34 -12.89 -17.65
C LEU A 20 -12.27 -13.97 -17.74
N ARG A 21 -12.05 -14.46 -18.96
CA ARG A 21 -10.92 -15.34 -19.28
C ARG A 21 -9.60 -14.65 -18.93
N GLU A 22 -8.61 -15.45 -18.56
CA GLU A 22 -7.30 -14.98 -18.11
C GLU A 22 -6.63 -14.01 -19.09
N GLU A 23 -6.70 -14.30 -20.40
CA GLU A 23 -6.17 -13.44 -21.46
C GLU A 23 -6.81 -12.04 -21.48
N SER A 24 -8.15 -11.97 -21.43
CA SER A 24 -8.88 -10.70 -21.44
C SER A 24 -8.64 -9.89 -20.16
N ARG A 25 -8.47 -10.58 -19.03
CA ARG A 25 -8.11 -9.97 -17.76
C ARG A 25 -6.68 -9.42 -17.79
N ALA A 26 -5.74 -10.15 -18.36
CA ALA A 26 -4.36 -9.68 -18.55
C ALA A 26 -4.30 -8.43 -19.45
N GLU A 27 -5.07 -8.41 -20.54
CA GLU A 27 -5.14 -7.26 -21.45
C GLU A 27 -5.76 -6.02 -20.79
N LEU A 28 -6.83 -6.21 -20.02
CA LEU A 28 -7.44 -5.14 -19.22
C LEU A 28 -6.45 -4.59 -18.17
N PHE A 29 -5.75 -5.48 -17.46
CA PHE A 29 -4.74 -5.07 -16.49
C PHE A 29 -3.58 -4.33 -17.14
N GLY A 30 -3.14 -4.78 -18.32
CA GLY A 30 -2.13 -4.10 -19.13
C GLY A 30 -2.59 -2.69 -19.52
N SER A 31 -3.84 -2.54 -19.93
CA SER A 31 -4.42 -1.25 -20.32
C SER A 31 -4.56 -0.28 -19.13
N LEU A 32 -5.09 -0.75 -18.00
CA LEU A 32 -5.19 0.03 -16.76
C LEU A 32 -3.80 0.44 -16.24
N SER A 33 -2.85 -0.49 -16.34
CA SER A 33 -1.44 -0.27 -16.03
C SER A 33 -0.82 0.85 -16.84
N MET A 34 -0.95 0.80 -18.17
CA MET A 34 -0.45 1.83 -19.08
C MET A 34 -1.10 3.18 -18.78
N ALA A 35 -2.42 3.21 -18.56
CA ALA A 35 -3.14 4.43 -18.22
C ALA A 35 -2.75 5.01 -16.83
N THR A 36 -2.27 4.16 -15.92
CA THR A 36 -1.71 4.58 -14.63
C THR A 36 -0.34 5.24 -14.81
N GLU A 37 0.50 4.71 -15.70
CA GLU A 37 1.86 5.21 -15.99
C GLU A 37 1.87 6.51 -16.79
N VAL A 38 0.90 6.72 -17.67
CA VAL A 38 0.77 7.96 -18.46
C VAL A 38 0.56 9.19 -17.56
N GLY A 39 0.14 8.98 -16.30
CA GLY A 39 0.03 10.03 -15.29
C GLY A 39 -1.14 11.00 -15.52
N GLY A 40 -1.25 12.00 -14.64
CA GLY A 40 -2.32 13.00 -14.67
C GLY A 40 -3.58 12.58 -13.91
N SER A 41 -4.70 13.26 -14.19
CA SER A 41 -5.98 13.05 -13.49
C SER A 41 -6.56 11.66 -13.72
N LEU A 42 -6.36 11.09 -14.91
CA LEU A 42 -6.82 9.74 -15.24
C LEU A 42 -6.04 8.67 -14.47
N GLY A 43 -4.71 8.72 -14.50
CA GLY A 43 -3.87 7.79 -13.74
C GLY A 43 -4.14 7.87 -12.24
N THR A 44 -4.37 9.09 -11.72
CA THR A 44 -4.75 9.30 -10.30
C THR A 44 -6.12 8.70 -9.99
N ALA A 45 -7.12 8.87 -10.85
CA ALA A 45 -8.44 8.26 -10.66
C ALA A 45 -8.39 6.72 -10.70
N ILE A 46 -7.62 6.14 -11.62
CA ILE A 46 -7.40 4.68 -11.68
C ILE A 46 -6.73 4.20 -10.37
N CYS A 47 -5.70 4.91 -9.93
CA CYS A 47 -5.02 4.71 -8.65
C CYS A 47 -5.98 4.76 -7.46
N CYS A 48 -6.81 5.78 -7.32
CA CYS A 48 -7.59 5.99 -6.10
C CYS A 48 -8.92 5.21 -6.09
N ASP A 49 -9.56 5.01 -7.24
CA ASP A 49 -10.92 4.46 -7.30
C ASP A 49 -10.98 3.01 -7.78
N VAL A 50 -10.02 2.61 -8.61
CA VAL A 50 -10.04 1.32 -9.31
C VAL A 50 -9.10 0.32 -8.64
N TRP A 51 -7.81 0.63 -8.54
CA TRP A 51 -6.80 -0.28 -7.99
C TRP A 51 -7.09 -0.82 -6.57
N PRO A 52 -7.59 -0.03 -5.60
CA PRO A 52 -7.96 -0.51 -4.26
C PRO A 52 -9.03 -1.60 -4.28
N ARG A 53 -9.95 -1.56 -5.25
CA ARG A 53 -11.02 -2.56 -5.40
C ARG A 53 -10.55 -3.82 -6.12
N ILE A 54 -9.54 -3.68 -6.97
CA ILE A 54 -8.90 -4.77 -7.71
C ILE A 54 -7.95 -5.57 -6.81
N GLY A 55 -7.12 -4.86 -6.04
CA GLY A 55 -6.01 -5.45 -5.30
C GLY A 55 -6.43 -6.49 -4.27
N THR A 56 -7.68 -6.53 -3.85
CA THR A 56 -8.12 -7.49 -2.83
C THR A 56 -8.17 -8.95 -3.32
N LEU A 57 -8.10 -9.21 -4.64
CA LEU A 57 -8.49 -10.52 -5.20
C LEU A 57 -7.37 -11.38 -5.84
N ASP A 58 -6.19 -10.85 -6.18
CA ASP A 58 -5.09 -11.67 -6.77
C ASP A 58 -3.68 -11.22 -6.34
N ASN A 59 -2.86 -12.15 -5.83
CA ASN A 59 -1.49 -11.87 -5.32
C ASN A 59 -0.55 -11.27 -6.38
N VAL A 60 -0.72 -11.65 -7.65
CA VAL A 60 0.08 -11.15 -8.79
C VAL A 60 -0.27 -9.69 -9.11
N THR A 61 -1.53 -9.29 -8.89
CA THR A 61 -1.99 -7.92 -9.16
C THR A 61 -1.53 -6.94 -8.09
N LEU A 62 -1.48 -7.36 -6.82
CA LEU A 62 -1.02 -6.52 -5.71
C LEU A 62 0.47 -6.18 -5.77
N HIS A 63 1.32 -7.16 -6.08
CA HIS A 63 2.76 -6.93 -6.22
C HIS A 63 3.06 -5.96 -7.38
N THR A 64 2.37 -6.17 -8.49
CA THR A 64 2.48 -5.30 -9.68
C THR A 64 2.00 -3.89 -9.37
N LEU A 65 0.88 -3.76 -8.66
CA LEU A 65 0.36 -2.47 -8.20
C LEU A 65 1.36 -1.76 -7.30
N LEU A 66 1.87 -2.44 -6.26
CA LEU A 66 2.84 -1.85 -5.34
C LEU A 66 4.12 -1.39 -6.05
N ASN A 67 4.64 -2.20 -6.98
CA ASN A 67 5.75 -1.81 -7.85
C ASN A 67 5.47 -0.52 -8.62
N ARG A 68 4.30 -0.42 -9.25
CA ARG A 68 3.93 0.74 -10.04
C ARG A 68 3.72 1.98 -9.18
N LEU A 69 3.09 1.85 -8.01
CA LEU A 69 2.95 2.94 -7.05
C LEU A 69 4.31 3.46 -6.54
N LEU A 70 5.29 2.58 -6.40
CA LEU A 70 6.65 2.93 -5.99
C LEU A 70 7.42 3.66 -7.09
N HIS A 71 7.20 3.34 -8.37
CA HIS A 71 8.06 3.80 -9.46
C HIS A 71 7.43 4.80 -10.43
N ALA A 72 6.11 4.74 -10.67
CA ALA A 72 5.45 5.54 -11.70
C ALA A 72 4.68 6.75 -11.15
N CYS A 73 4.27 6.72 -9.87
CA CYS A 73 3.37 7.74 -9.31
C CYS A 73 4.08 8.70 -8.33
N PRO A 74 3.62 9.96 -8.21
CA PRO A 74 4.00 10.84 -7.10
C PRO A 74 3.58 10.23 -5.75
N LEU A 75 4.41 10.42 -4.72
CA LEU A 75 4.20 9.81 -3.40
C LEU A 75 2.84 10.16 -2.80
N ALA A 76 2.39 11.41 -2.95
CA ALA A 76 1.10 11.87 -2.41
C ALA A 76 -0.09 11.07 -2.97
N SER A 77 -0.12 10.83 -4.28
CA SER A 77 -1.14 10.01 -4.92
C SER A 77 -1.05 8.56 -4.44
N SER A 78 0.16 7.99 -4.39
CA SER A 78 0.36 6.61 -3.93
C SER A 78 -0.10 6.40 -2.49
N LEU A 79 0.08 7.38 -1.60
CA LEU A 79 -0.38 7.30 -0.21
C LEU A 79 -1.92 7.22 -0.12
N GLN A 80 -2.64 7.97 -0.95
CA GLN A 80 -4.11 7.91 -1.00
C GLN A 80 -4.60 6.52 -1.44
N VAL A 81 -3.93 5.91 -2.42
CA VAL A 81 -4.24 4.54 -2.88
C VAL A 81 -4.02 3.53 -1.77
N VAL A 82 -2.84 3.57 -1.12
CA VAL A 82 -2.49 2.64 -0.05
C VAL A 82 -3.50 2.76 1.09
N GLN A 83 -3.87 3.98 1.48
CA GLN A 83 -4.89 4.21 2.50
C GLN A 83 -6.25 3.59 2.11
N ALA A 84 -6.71 3.84 0.88
CA ALA A 84 -7.99 3.30 0.41
C ALA A 84 -7.97 1.76 0.29
N ALA A 85 -6.85 1.18 -0.15
CA ALA A 85 -6.69 -0.25 -0.33
C ALA A 85 -6.55 -1.01 1.00
N CYS A 86 -5.82 -0.45 1.96
CA CYS A 86 -5.64 -1.07 3.28
C CYS A 86 -6.92 -1.03 4.13
N ARG A 87 -7.79 -0.02 3.96
CA ARG A 87 -9.16 -0.04 4.51
C ARG A 87 -10.00 -1.22 4.02
N GLY A 88 -9.62 -1.83 2.90
CA GLY A 88 -10.30 -2.96 2.28
C GLY A 88 -9.64 -4.32 2.47
N GLY A 89 -8.45 -4.41 3.10
CA GLY A 89 -7.82 -5.70 3.42
C GLY A 89 -6.32 -5.67 3.78
N ASP A 90 -5.92 -6.64 4.62
CA ASP A 90 -4.58 -6.75 5.23
C ASP A 90 -3.46 -7.12 4.25
N ARG A 91 -3.79 -7.67 3.08
CA ARG A 91 -2.80 -8.25 2.15
C ARG A 91 -1.83 -7.21 1.58
N LEU A 92 -2.31 -6.05 1.13
CA LEU A 92 -1.43 -5.01 0.58
C LEU A 92 -0.47 -4.48 1.66
N ALA A 93 -0.98 -4.35 2.88
CA ALA A 93 -0.19 -3.89 4.00
C ALA A 93 0.90 -4.90 4.38
N ALA A 94 0.58 -6.21 4.39
CA ALA A 94 1.56 -7.27 4.56
C ALA A 94 2.68 -7.22 3.50
N LEU A 95 2.34 -6.99 2.22
CA LEU A 95 3.33 -6.87 1.14
C LEU A 95 4.25 -5.65 1.28
N ILE A 96 3.71 -4.54 1.76
CA ILE A 96 4.50 -3.34 2.04
C ILE A 96 5.48 -3.62 3.18
N VAL A 97 5.04 -4.31 4.25
CA VAL A 97 5.91 -4.76 5.35
C VAL A 97 7.02 -5.69 4.83
N GLU A 98 6.66 -6.73 4.06
CA GLU A 98 7.60 -7.71 3.52
C GLU A 98 8.66 -7.06 2.63
N ARG A 99 8.25 -6.19 1.71
CA ARG A 99 9.20 -5.47 0.84
C ARG A 99 10.09 -4.52 1.61
N THR A 100 9.56 -3.86 2.62
CA THR A 100 10.36 -2.99 3.47
C THR A 100 11.48 -3.79 4.12
N ILE A 101 11.18 -4.94 4.71
CA ILE A 101 12.18 -5.83 5.29
C ILE A 101 13.21 -6.26 4.25
N SER A 102 12.75 -6.67 3.07
CA SER A 102 13.63 -7.09 1.97
C SER A 102 14.59 -5.97 1.56
N GLN A 103 14.08 -4.75 1.32
CA GLN A 103 14.92 -3.61 0.93
C GLN A 103 15.90 -3.18 2.03
N VAL A 104 15.46 -3.19 3.28
CA VAL A 104 16.31 -2.88 4.43
C VAL A 104 17.44 -3.91 4.57
N SER A 105 17.11 -5.20 4.42
CA SER A 105 18.08 -6.30 4.52
C SER A 105 19.06 -6.28 3.35
N ALA A 106 18.58 -5.98 2.14
CA ALA A 106 19.37 -5.89 0.92
C ALA A 106 20.18 -4.56 0.80
N ARG A 107 19.98 -3.60 1.72
CA ARG A 107 20.58 -2.25 1.68
C ARG A 107 20.32 -1.52 0.36
N GLU A 108 19.09 -1.66 -0.13
CA GLU A 108 18.60 -1.15 -1.42
C GLU A 108 18.48 0.40 -1.46
N PRO A 109 18.20 1.00 -2.64
CA PRO A 109 18.20 2.46 -2.81
C PRO A 109 17.30 3.21 -1.82
N ARG A 110 17.87 4.28 -1.25
CA ARG A 110 17.22 5.13 -0.21
C ARG A 110 15.86 5.70 -0.61
N VAL A 111 15.63 5.95 -1.91
CA VAL A 111 14.37 6.52 -2.41
C VAL A 111 13.21 5.54 -2.29
N SER A 112 13.40 4.29 -2.68
CA SER A 112 12.39 3.23 -2.57
C SER A 112 12.05 2.94 -1.12
N LEU A 113 13.08 2.87 -0.26
CA LEU A 113 12.91 2.66 1.17
C LEU A 113 12.13 3.82 1.84
N SER A 114 12.39 5.07 1.44
CA SER A 114 11.66 6.23 1.96
C SER A 114 10.17 6.19 1.60
N ARG A 115 9.83 5.75 0.38
CA ARG A 115 8.44 5.57 -0.04
C ARG A 115 7.75 4.44 0.72
N LEU A 116 8.43 3.30 0.87
CA LEU A 116 7.93 2.16 1.66
C LEU A 116 7.68 2.53 3.14
N MET A 117 8.58 3.31 3.75
CA MET A 117 8.38 3.87 5.10
C MET A 117 7.16 4.79 5.19
N ALA A 118 6.97 5.66 4.19
CA ALA A 118 5.80 6.54 4.16
C ALA A 118 4.50 5.74 4.04
N PHE A 119 4.48 4.66 3.27
CA PHE A 119 3.32 3.77 3.18
C PHE A 119 3.05 3.05 4.51
N LEU A 120 4.09 2.51 5.15
CA LEU A 120 3.95 1.87 6.47
C LEU A 120 3.39 2.82 7.52
N LEU A 121 3.84 4.07 7.55
CA LEU A 121 3.28 5.08 8.43
C LEU A 121 1.77 5.22 8.24
N VAL A 122 1.32 5.46 7.00
CA VAL A 122 -0.11 5.61 6.69
C VAL A 122 -0.91 4.38 7.11
N ILE A 123 -0.39 3.19 6.84
CA ILE A 123 -1.03 1.93 7.26
C ILE A 123 -1.15 1.88 8.78
N THR A 124 -0.08 2.12 9.53
CA THR A 124 -0.11 2.03 11.00
C THR A 124 -0.99 3.07 11.67
N PHE A 125 -1.29 4.20 11.01
CA PHE A 125 -2.25 5.18 11.51
C PHE A 125 -3.71 4.72 11.37
N ASP A 126 -4.01 3.86 10.39
CA ASP A 126 -5.36 3.38 10.08
C ASP A 126 -5.53 1.88 10.41
N ALA A 127 -4.50 1.26 10.97
CA ALA A 127 -4.46 -0.17 11.26
C ALA A 127 -5.28 -0.50 12.50
N ASP A 128 -6.03 -1.60 12.42
CA ASP A 128 -6.65 -2.20 13.58
C ASP A 128 -5.64 -2.99 14.43
N VAL A 129 -6.10 -3.48 15.58
CA VAL A 129 -5.27 -4.23 16.53
C VAL A 129 -4.80 -5.55 15.92
N ALA A 130 -5.65 -6.22 15.14
CA ALA A 130 -5.34 -7.52 14.56
C ALA A 130 -4.19 -7.44 13.54
N PHE A 131 -4.20 -6.42 12.69
CA PHE A 131 -3.09 -6.13 11.78
C PHE A 131 -1.80 -5.88 12.55
N LEU A 132 -1.87 -5.03 13.59
CA LEU A 132 -0.69 -4.68 14.39
C LEU A 132 -0.11 -5.89 15.12
N GLU A 133 -0.94 -6.74 15.73
CA GLU A 133 -0.50 -7.98 16.37
C GLU A 133 0.18 -8.92 15.37
N THR A 134 -0.44 -9.12 14.20
CA THR A 134 0.08 -10.02 13.16
C THR A 134 1.43 -9.54 12.61
N HIS A 135 1.63 -8.23 12.51
CA HIS A 135 2.84 -7.65 11.91
C HIS A 135 3.81 -7.04 12.92
N LEU A 136 3.56 -7.14 14.23
CA LEU A 136 4.36 -6.49 15.27
C LEU A 136 5.84 -6.87 15.18
N ALA A 137 6.14 -8.17 15.08
CA ALA A 137 7.52 -8.66 15.00
C ALA A 137 8.25 -8.08 13.78
N HIS A 138 7.56 -7.99 12.64
CA HIS A 138 8.07 -7.43 11.41
C HIS A 138 8.33 -5.92 11.52
N LEU A 139 7.38 -5.18 12.12
CA LEU A 139 7.51 -3.75 12.37
C LEU A 139 8.69 -3.45 13.32
N MET A 140 8.84 -4.22 14.40
CA MET A 140 9.97 -4.09 15.33
C MET A 140 11.31 -4.40 14.66
N HIS A 141 11.36 -5.39 13.77
CA HIS A 141 12.56 -5.67 12.98
C HIS A 141 12.93 -4.49 12.07
N ILE A 142 11.97 -3.94 11.33
CA ILE A 142 12.17 -2.74 10.50
C ILE A 142 12.72 -1.58 11.35
N ILE A 143 12.10 -1.33 12.51
CA ILE A 143 12.54 -0.28 13.45
C ILE A 143 13.99 -0.50 13.86
N SER A 144 14.36 -1.72 14.27
CA SER A 144 15.72 -2.06 14.69
C SER A 144 16.74 -1.84 13.58
N CYS A 145 16.42 -2.19 12.34
CA CYS A 145 17.34 -2.05 11.23
C CYS A 145 17.51 -0.58 10.76
N VAL A 146 16.45 0.22 10.79
CA VAL A 146 16.45 1.60 10.26
C VAL A 146 16.98 2.61 11.28
N SER A 147 16.71 2.41 12.58
CA SER A 147 17.04 3.35 13.65
C SER A 147 18.54 3.62 13.83
N GLY A 148 19.42 2.68 13.46
CA GLY A 148 20.87 2.85 13.58
C GLY A 148 21.57 3.51 12.38
N THR A 149 20.94 3.54 11.19
CA THR A 149 21.68 3.79 9.93
C THR A 149 20.97 4.70 8.93
N GLY A 150 19.70 5.05 9.17
CA GLY A 150 18.90 5.83 8.22
C GLY A 150 19.19 7.36 8.22
N PRO A 151 18.93 8.08 7.11
CA PRO A 151 18.84 9.54 7.08
C PRO A 151 17.74 10.10 8.00
N PRO A 152 17.77 11.42 8.32
CA PRO A 152 16.88 12.04 9.32
C PRO A 152 15.38 11.77 9.11
N PHE A 153 14.92 11.79 7.85
CA PHE A 153 13.53 11.46 7.51
C PHE A 153 13.13 10.05 7.93
N LEU A 154 13.98 9.04 7.65
CA LEU A 154 13.68 7.66 8.04
C LEU A 154 13.67 7.51 9.55
N ARG A 155 14.56 8.19 10.28
CA ARG A 155 14.55 8.19 11.75
C ARG A 155 13.25 8.78 12.32
N CYS A 156 12.78 9.89 11.75
CA CYS A 156 11.50 10.50 12.11
C CYS A 156 10.33 9.54 11.82
N ALA A 157 10.29 8.94 10.63
CA ALA A 157 9.29 7.94 10.27
C ALA A 157 9.30 6.74 11.23
N THR A 158 10.48 6.25 11.59
CA THR A 158 10.63 5.14 12.54
C THR A 158 10.10 5.52 13.92
N TYR A 159 10.40 6.72 14.41
CA TYR A 159 9.89 7.22 15.69
C TYR A 159 8.37 7.33 15.71
N THR A 160 7.76 7.85 14.65
CA THR A 160 6.31 7.96 14.53
C THR A 160 5.64 6.58 14.46
N LEU A 161 6.22 5.64 13.71
CA LEU A 161 5.78 4.24 13.67
C LEU A 161 5.74 3.62 15.08
N VAL A 162 6.85 3.73 15.81
CA VAL A 162 6.96 3.23 17.19
C VAL A 162 5.88 3.85 18.08
N SER A 163 5.74 5.18 18.02
CA SER A 163 4.78 5.91 18.86
C SER A 163 3.35 5.46 18.61
N ASN A 164 2.96 5.26 17.34
CA ASN A 164 1.62 4.80 16.97
C ASN A 164 1.35 3.37 17.43
N ILE A 165 2.31 2.46 17.24
CA ILE A 165 2.20 1.07 17.70
C ILE A 165 1.92 1.06 19.21
N PHE A 166 2.74 1.77 20.00
CA PHE A 166 2.55 1.85 21.45
C PHE A 166 1.24 2.51 21.85
N GLN A 167 0.80 3.56 21.15
CA GLN A 167 -0.50 4.18 21.40
C GLN A 167 -1.65 3.22 21.13
N SER A 168 -1.63 2.47 20.03
CA SER A 168 -2.69 1.52 19.68
C SER A 168 -2.82 0.37 20.69
N PHE A 169 -1.70 -0.16 21.19
CA PHE A 169 -1.71 -1.14 22.28
C PHE A 169 -2.10 -0.50 23.63
N GLY A 170 -1.66 0.72 23.91
CA GLY A 170 -1.97 1.46 25.14
C GLY A 170 -3.44 1.91 25.24
N SER A 171 -4.10 2.24 24.12
CA SER A 171 -5.51 2.62 24.09
C SER A 171 -6.47 1.45 24.28
N ASN A 172 -6.07 0.23 23.91
CA ASN A 172 -6.91 -0.98 24.03
C ASN A 172 -6.85 -1.67 25.39
N THR A 173 -5.93 -1.30 26.27
CA THR A 173 -5.93 -1.78 27.68
C THR A 173 -7.05 -1.18 28.53
N LYS A 174 -7.82 -0.22 28.01
CA LYS A 174 -8.99 0.37 28.70
C LYS A 174 -10.31 -0.40 28.51
N LEU A 175 -10.33 -1.51 27.79
CA LEU A 175 -11.53 -2.35 27.55
C LEU A 175 -11.45 -3.75 28.16
N ALA A 176 -10.51 -3.98 29.09
CA ALA A 176 -10.41 -5.22 29.85
C ALA A 176 -10.48 -4.97 31.35
N LEU A 177 -11.61 -4.42 31.81
CA LEU A 177 -12.07 -4.51 33.21
C LEU A 177 -13.59 -4.64 33.23
#